data_AF-A0A9Q0SYI6-F1
#
_entry.id   AF-A0A9Q0SYI6-F1
#
_cell.length_a   1.000
_cell.length_b   1.000
_cell.length_c   1.000
_cell.angle_alpha   90.00
_cell.angle_beta   90.00
_cell.angle_gamma   90.00
#
_symmetry.space_group_name_H-M   'P 1'
#
loop_
_entity.id
_entity.type
_entity.pdbx_description
1 polymer ?
#
loop_
_entity_poly.entity_id
_entity_poly.type
_entity_poly.pdbx_seq_one_letter_code
_entity_poly.pdbx_strand_id
1 'polypeptide(L)'
;MACPAIKSLITRRNSQNDTVRQLAASVKSALHTIKSLVESNRILTRMANTKGNTPLHDAVIKANREVVIFLASKDPEVAYYNNNNGRSPLYLAVENGNKNGILDDLLSLPPPSQIKREEGDALPKGKSPVHAAIEQRDIGVLKKIGEARPDLLRLTDEELGNSLHYASSIGFLEGVRFLLHSFQDGAYETNPEGNYPIHLACKSHSVDVVKVYLDKFPYPKEFLNKKGQNILHVAAESGKGNVISYILKQDPKLVGSTLNEMDEDGNSPLHLVCRVMVNPVAAFVLVA
;
A
#
# COMPACT_ATOMS: atom_id res chain seq x y z
N MET A 1 -2.17 27.11 -35.97
CA MET A 1 -1.50 28.03 -35.02
C MET A 1 -2.56 28.68 -34.14
N ALA A 2 -2.62 28.36 -32.85
CA ALA A 2 -3.62 28.96 -31.96
C ALA A 2 -3.25 30.42 -31.63
N CYS A 3 -4.25 31.31 -31.68
CA CYS A 3 -4.13 32.75 -31.51
C CYS A 3 -3.45 33.13 -30.16
N PRO A 4 -2.45 34.05 -30.13
CA PRO A 4 -1.75 34.47 -28.91
C PRO A 4 -2.68 34.98 -27.79
N ALA A 5 -3.86 35.52 -28.15
CA ALA A 5 -4.87 36.01 -27.22
C ALA A 5 -5.53 34.90 -26.39
N ILE A 6 -5.65 33.67 -26.92
CA ILE A 6 -6.23 32.52 -26.21
C ILE A 6 -5.25 31.98 -25.16
N LYS A 7 -3.94 32.01 -25.45
CA LYS A 7 -2.87 31.66 -24.48
C LYS A 7 -2.90 32.55 -23.23
N SER A 8 -3.28 33.82 -23.38
CA SER A 8 -3.31 34.84 -22.32
C SER A 8 -4.50 34.67 -21.35
N LEU A 9 -5.65 34.21 -21.85
CA LEU A 9 -6.85 34.00 -21.03
C LEU A 9 -6.81 32.70 -20.20
N ILE A 10 -6.13 31.67 -20.71
CA ILE A 10 -6.00 30.36 -20.04
C ILE A 10 -4.99 30.41 -18.87
N THR A 11 -4.12 31.42 -18.81
CA THR A 11 -3.05 31.54 -17.80
C THR A 11 -3.30 32.59 -16.71
N ARG A 12 -4.38 33.39 -16.82
CA ARG A 12 -4.71 34.37 -15.79
C ARG A 12 -5.17 33.69 -14.49
N ARG A 13 -4.52 34.10 -13.41
CA ARG A 13 -4.65 33.59 -12.04
C ARG A 13 -5.42 34.58 -11.18
N ASN A 14 -6.34 34.12 -10.33
CA ASN A 14 -6.98 34.97 -9.30
C ASN A 14 -6.07 35.12 -8.06
N SER A 15 -6.55 35.77 -6.99
CA SER A 15 -5.80 35.97 -5.73
C SER A 15 -5.49 34.67 -4.96
N GLN A 16 -6.06 33.54 -5.36
CA GLN A 16 -5.76 32.19 -4.87
C GLN A 16 -4.91 31.37 -5.88
N ASN A 17 -4.46 32.02 -6.95
CA ASN A 17 -3.68 31.43 -8.04
C ASN A 17 -4.45 30.41 -8.91
N ASP A 18 -5.79 30.40 -8.84
CA ASP A 18 -6.63 29.53 -9.66
C ASP A 18 -6.66 30.03 -11.10
N THR A 19 -6.53 29.11 -12.06
CA THR A 19 -6.72 29.44 -13.48
C THR A 19 -8.21 29.48 -13.83
N VAL A 20 -8.62 30.25 -14.84
CA VAL A 20 -10.00 30.26 -15.40
C VAL A 20 -10.51 28.82 -15.71
N ARG A 21 -9.60 27.87 -15.91
CA ARG A 21 -9.83 26.43 -16.09
C ARG A 21 -10.36 25.67 -14.85
N GLN A 22 -10.09 26.15 -13.63
CA GLN A 22 -10.57 25.53 -12.38
C GLN A 22 -12.01 25.94 -12.01
N LEU A 23 -12.55 27.00 -12.64
CA LEU A 23 -13.94 27.45 -12.45
C LEU A 23 -14.99 26.63 -13.19
N ALA A 24 -14.61 25.65 -14.02
CA ALA A 24 -15.52 24.74 -14.71
C ALA A 24 -16.09 23.65 -13.77
N ALA A 25 -16.47 24.04 -12.56
CA ALA A 25 -17.05 23.17 -11.54
C ALA A 25 -18.60 23.14 -11.58
N SER A 26 -19.23 23.43 -12.71
CA SER A 26 -20.66 23.18 -12.90
C SER A 26 -20.98 22.39 -14.18
N VAL A 27 -22.00 21.56 -14.04
CA VAL A 27 -22.24 20.30 -14.75
C VAL A 27 -22.51 20.51 -16.26
N LYS A 28 -22.10 19.51 -17.07
CA LYS A 28 -22.27 19.37 -18.53
C LYS A 28 -21.50 20.34 -19.44
N SER A 29 -21.53 21.66 -19.18
CA SER A 29 -20.79 22.65 -19.98
C SER A 29 -19.26 22.53 -19.81
N ALA A 30 -18.84 22.18 -18.59
CA ALA A 30 -17.45 21.89 -18.28
C ALA A 30 -16.88 20.72 -19.08
N LEU A 31 -17.67 19.66 -19.32
CA LEU A 31 -17.21 18.48 -20.04
C LEU A 31 -16.90 18.80 -21.51
N HIS A 32 -17.78 19.52 -22.21
CA HIS A 32 -17.54 19.91 -23.59
C HIS A 32 -16.28 20.79 -23.71
N THR A 33 -16.10 21.72 -22.77
CA THR A 33 -14.92 22.60 -22.71
C THR A 33 -13.64 21.79 -22.43
N ILE A 34 -13.67 20.85 -21.47
CA ILE A 34 -12.55 19.96 -21.17
C ILE A 34 -12.20 19.10 -22.38
N LYS A 35 -13.21 18.55 -23.08
CA LYS A 35 -13.01 17.73 -24.27
C LYS A 35 -12.29 18.49 -25.38
N SER A 36 -12.86 19.61 -25.80
CA SER A 36 -12.29 20.46 -26.86
C SER A 36 -10.87 20.92 -26.53
N LEU A 37 -10.61 21.26 -25.26
CA LEU A 37 -9.32 21.76 -24.82
C LEU A 37 -8.25 20.65 -24.80
N VAL A 38 -8.58 19.44 -24.32
CA VAL A 38 -7.65 18.29 -24.29
C VAL A 38 -7.40 17.75 -25.70
N GLU A 39 -8.42 17.74 -26.56
CA GLU A 39 -8.26 17.37 -27.97
C GLU A 39 -7.33 18.32 -28.73
N SER A 40 -7.37 19.60 -28.37
CA SER A 40 -6.46 20.61 -28.94
C SER A 40 -5.04 20.53 -28.37
N ASN A 41 -4.86 19.98 -27.16
CA ASN A 41 -3.55 19.86 -26.52
C ASN A 41 -3.54 18.76 -25.44
N ARG A 42 -3.00 17.57 -25.78
CA ARG A 42 -2.89 16.44 -24.86
C ARG A 42 -2.03 16.73 -23.64
N ILE A 43 -1.04 17.62 -23.70
CA ILE A 43 -0.16 17.95 -22.55
C ILE A 43 -0.97 18.45 -21.34
N LEU A 44 -2.15 19.00 -21.58
CA LEU A 44 -3.05 19.48 -20.53
C LEU A 44 -3.57 18.38 -19.60
N THR A 45 -3.47 17.09 -19.97
CA THR A 45 -3.79 15.95 -19.08
C THR A 45 -2.76 15.78 -17.97
N ARG A 46 -1.51 16.23 -18.19
CA ARG A 46 -0.40 16.08 -17.25
C ARG A 46 -0.13 17.34 -16.42
N MET A 47 -0.79 18.46 -16.72
CA MET A 47 -0.59 19.72 -15.99
C MET A 47 -1.13 19.63 -14.56
N ALA A 48 -0.23 19.71 -13.60
CA ALA A 48 -0.54 19.70 -12.18
C ALA A 48 -0.87 21.11 -11.63
N ASN A 49 -1.79 21.18 -10.67
CA ASN A 49 -2.05 22.40 -9.88
C ASN A 49 -1.05 22.54 -8.71
N THR A 50 -1.27 23.52 -7.82
CA THR A 50 -0.39 23.80 -6.67
C THR A 50 -0.27 22.63 -5.67
N LYS A 51 -1.24 21.71 -5.66
CA LYS A 51 -1.22 20.49 -4.84
C LYS A 51 -0.59 19.29 -5.56
N GLY A 52 -0.09 19.48 -6.78
CA GLY A 52 0.39 18.40 -7.63
C GLY A 52 -0.73 17.61 -8.32
N ASN A 53 -2.00 17.99 -8.14
CA ASN A 53 -3.12 17.28 -8.76
C ASN A 53 -3.19 17.58 -10.25
N THR A 54 -3.15 16.53 -11.06
CA THR A 54 -3.54 16.58 -12.48
C THR A 54 -5.08 16.69 -12.62
N PRO A 55 -5.63 17.01 -13.81
CA PRO A 55 -7.07 17.04 -14.01
C PRO A 55 -7.75 15.70 -13.69
N LEU A 56 -7.04 14.58 -13.86
CA LEU A 56 -7.56 13.26 -13.53
C LEU A 56 -7.70 13.10 -12.00
N HIS A 57 -6.78 13.62 -11.19
CA HIS A 57 -6.93 13.64 -9.73
C HIS A 57 -8.21 14.40 -9.33
N ASP A 58 -8.38 15.63 -9.84
CA ASP A 58 -9.53 16.46 -9.49
C ASP A 58 -10.86 15.83 -9.98
N ALA A 59 -10.86 15.12 -11.11
CA ALA A 59 -12.02 14.38 -11.60
C ALA A 59 -12.40 13.21 -10.68
N VAL A 60 -11.40 12.45 -10.19
CA VAL A 60 -11.61 11.36 -9.21
C VAL A 60 -12.09 11.90 -7.87
N ILE A 61 -11.49 12.99 -7.37
CA ILE A 61 -11.89 13.65 -6.11
C ILE A 61 -13.34 14.11 -6.17
N LYS A 62 -13.77 14.67 -7.32
CA LYS A 62 -15.16 15.10 -7.55
C LYS A 62 -16.10 13.95 -7.92
N ALA A 63 -15.62 12.71 -7.97
CA ALA A 63 -16.35 11.52 -8.41
C ALA A 63 -17.03 11.67 -9.79
N ASN A 64 -16.46 12.46 -10.69
CA ASN A 64 -17.02 12.70 -12.02
C ASN A 64 -16.53 11.65 -13.02
N ARG A 65 -17.22 10.51 -13.05
CA ARG A 65 -16.88 9.33 -13.88
C ARG A 65 -16.74 9.65 -15.36
N GLU A 66 -17.60 10.50 -15.93
CA GLU A 66 -17.53 10.86 -17.36
C GLU A 66 -16.22 11.57 -17.73
N VAL A 67 -15.78 12.49 -16.86
CA VAL A 67 -14.50 13.20 -17.05
C VAL A 67 -13.33 12.25 -16.82
N VAL A 68 -13.42 11.33 -15.84
CA VAL A 68 -12.40 10.30 -15.60
C VAL A 68 -12.19 9.44 -16.84
N ILE A 69 -13.26 8.85 -17.39
CA ILE A 69 -13.17 7.98 -18.58
C ILE A 69 -12.56 8.75 -19.75
N PHE A 70 -13.01 9.98 -19.99
CA PHE A 70 -12.47 10.80 -21.07
C PHE A 70 -10.97 11.06 -20.89
N LEU A 71 -10.55 11.57 -19.73
CA LEU A 71 -9.14 11.89 -19.47
C LEU A 71 -8.25 10.65 -19.53
N ALA A 72 -8.69 9.56 -18.92
CA ALA A 72 -7.96 8.29 -18.93
C ALA A 72 -7.82 7.72 -20.34
N SER A 73 -8.85 7.81 -21.19
CA SER A 73 -8.78 7.36 -22.58
C SER A 73 -7.75 8.14 -23.42
N LYS A 74 -7.48 9.40 -23.05
CA LYS A 74 -6.50 10.24 -23.75
C LYS A 74 -5.09 10.00 -23.25
N ASP A 75 -4.90 9.71 -21.97
CA ASP A 75 -3.58 9.52 -21.38
C ASP A 75 -3.62 8.60 -20.14
N PRO A 76 -3.64 7.26 -20.34
CA PRO A 76 -3.83 6.29 -19.26
C PRO A 76 -2.75 6.35 -18.17
N GLU A 77 -1.52 6.72 -18.54
CA GLU A 77 -0.38 6.79 -17.62
C GLU A 77 -0.61 7.75 -16.45
N VAL A 78 -1.44 8.78 -16.64
CA VAL A 78 -1.75 9.78 -15.61
C VAL A 78 -2.47 9.16 -14.40
N ALA A 79 -3.11 8.00 -14.57
CA ALA A 79 -3.75 7.28 -13.47
C ALA A 79 -2.76 6.83 -12.37
N TYR A 80 -1.45 6.85 -12.67
CA TYR A 80 -0.36 6.42 -11.79
C TYR A 80 0.51 7.58 -11.27
N TYR A 81 0.29 8.82 -11.75
CA TYR A 81 1.11 9.95 -11.33
C TYR A 81 0.72 10.40 -9.93
N ASN A 82 1.71 10.59 -9.07
CA ASN A 82 1.48 11.02 -7.70
C ASN A 82 1.38 12.54 -7.62
N ASN A 83 0.44 13.04 -6.81
CA ASN A 83 0.42 14.43 -6.39
C ASN A 83 1.46 14.71 -5.28
N ASN A 84 1.49 15.92 -4.73
CA ASN A 84 2.46 16.32 -3.70
C ASN A 84 2.34 15.52 -2.38
N ASN A 85 1.22 14.80 -2.19
CA ASN A 85 0.99 13.94 -1.03
C ASN A 85 1.30 12.47 -1.33
N GLY A 86 1.93 12.18 -2.48
CA GLY A 86 2.24 10.83 -2.91
C GLY A 86 1.02 10.03 -3.36
N ARG A 87 -0.13 10.67 -3.63
CA ARG A 87 -1.38 9.97 -4.01
C ARG A 87 -1.59 10.04 -5.51
N SER A 88 -1.81 8.89 -6.15
CA SER A 88 -2.24 8.80 -7.55
C SER A 88 -3.77 8.87 -7.70
N PRO A 89 -4.31 9.13 -8.91
CA PRO A 89 -5.75 9.01 -9.14
C PRO A 89 -6.30 7.62 -8.82
N LEU A 90 -5.52 6.56 -9.09
CA LEU A 90 -5.90 5.19 -8.74
C LEU A 90 -5.97 5.00 -7.22
N TYR A 91 -5.00 5.53 -6.47
CA TYR A 91 -5.06 5.56 -4.99
C TYR A 91 -6.30 6.31 -4.51
N LEU A 92 -6.58 7.51 -5.05
CA LEU A 92 -7.72 8.32 -4.64
C LEU A 92 -9.07 7.64 -4.94
N ALA A 93 -9.16 6.82 -6.00
CA ALA A 93 -10.36 6.07 -6.30
C ALA A 93 -10.67 5.01 -5.22
N VAL A 94 -9.62 4.35 -4.69
CA VAL A 94 -9.74 3.45 -3.52
C VAL A 94 -10.08 4.26 -2.28
N GLU A 95 -9.34 5.35 -2.02
CA GLU A 95 -9.53 6.19 -0.83
C GLU A 95 -10.98 6.71 -0.72
N ASN A 96 -11.58 7.04 -1.87
CA ASN A 96 -12.95 7.53 -1.96
C ASN A 96 -14.02 6.42 -1.92
N GLY A 97 -13.66 5.15 -1.77
CA GLY A 97 -14.59 4.01 -1.69
C GLY A 97 -15.20 3.61 -3.04
N ASN A 98 -14.46 3.76 -4.14
CA ASN A 98 -14.91 3.44 -5.50
C ASN A 98 -16.27 4.06 -5.90
N LYS A 99 -16.48 5.33 -5.59
CA LYS A 99 -17.71 6.05 -5.98
C LYS A 99 -17.89 6.01 -7.50
N ASN A 100 -19.11 5.69 -7.94
CA ASN A 100 -19.51 5.62 -9.34
C ASN A 100 -18.73 4.61 -10.19
N GLY A 101 -18.07 3.60 -9.60
CA GLY A 101 -17.31 2.59 -10.36
C GLY A 101 -16.02 3.13 -10.99
N ILE A 102 -15.51 4.27 -10.51
CA ILE A 102 -14.30 4.91 -11.05
C ILE A 102 -13.06 4.02 -10.93
N LEU A 103 -12.93 3.25 -9.85
CA LEU A 103 -11.82 2.31 -9.69
C LEU A 103 -11.88 1.23 -10.78
N ASP A 104 -13.08 0.73 -11.10
CA ASP A 104 -13.26 -0.30 -12.14
C ASP A 104 -12.78 0.22 -13.50
N ASP A 105 -13.18 1.46 -13.84
CA ASP A 105 -12.73 2.09 -15.08
C ASP A 105 -11.21 2.29 -15.10
N LEU A 106 -10.61 2.74 -13.99
CA LEU A 106 -9.17 2.98 -13.92
C LEU A 106 -8.34 1.68 -13.92
N LEU A 107 -8.85 0.60 -13.32
CA LEU A 107 -8.18 -0.72 -13.33
C LEU A 107 -8.25 -1.38 -14.71
N SER A 108 -9.29 -1.07 -15.51
CA SER A 108 -9.42 -1.56 -16.90
C SER A 108 -8.43 -0.92 -17.88
N LEU A 109 -7.71 0.11 -17.45
CA LEU A 109 -6.70 0.78 -18.28
C LEU A 109 -5.47 -0.12 -18.50
N PRO A 110 -4.80 0.00 -19.65
CA PRO A 110 -3.57 -0.72 -19.90
C PRO A 110 -2.52 -0.36 -18.83
N PRO A 111 -1.67 -1.32 -18.44
CA PRO A 111 -0.54 -1.00 -17.58
C PRO A 111 0.34 0.07 -18.24
N PRO A 112 0.99 0.95 -17.45
CA PRO A 112 1.86 1.96 -17.99
C PRO A 112 2.98 1.34 -18.83
N SER A 113 3.29 1.97 -19.96
CA SER A 113 4.29 1.54 -20.96
C SER A 113 5.70 1.33 -20.39
N GLN A 114 5.98 1.91 -19.22
CA GLN A 114 7.27 1.88 -18.54
C GLN A 114 7.15 1.44 -17.08
N ILE A 115 6.42 0.35 -16.77
CA ILE A 115 6.80 -0.43 -15.58
C ILE A 115 7.98 -1.33 -15.97
N LYS A 116 9.12 -0.74 -16.39
CA LYS A 116 10.36 -1.50 -16.36
C LYS A 116 10.71 -1.66 -14.89
N ARG A 117 10.43 -2.86 -14.37
CA ARG A 117 11.01 -3.33 -13.13
C ARG A 117 12.47 -3.63 -13.47
N GLU A 118 13.35 -2.65 -13.33
CA GLU A 118 14.76 -3.00 -13.16
C GLU A 118 14.89 -3.57 -11.74
N GLU A 119 15.54 -4.71 -11.62
CA GLU A 119 15.86 -5.31 -10.33
C GLU A 119 16.64 -4.27 -9.50
N GLY A 120 16.03 -3.78 -8.42
CA GLY A 120 16.66 -2.79 -7.53
C GLY A 120 16.21 -1.34 -7.71
N ASP A 121 15.34 -1.02 -8.68
CA ASP A 121 14.79 0.33 -8.81
C ASP A 121 13.65 0.54 -7.80
N ALA A 122 13.88 1.46 -6.85
CA ALA A 122 12.87 1.94 -5.93
C ALA A 122 11.62 2.36 -6.72
N LEU A 123 10.48 1.79 -6.36
CA LEU A 123 9.16 2.12 -6.93
C LEU A 123 8.95 3.64 -6.96
N PRO A 124 8.09 4.15 -7.87
CA PRO A 124 7.72 5.56 -7.83
C PRO A 124 7.21 5.91 -6.44
N LYS A 125 7.95 6.80 -5.76
CA LYS A 125 7.85 7.24 -4.36
C LYS A 125 6.47 7.75 -3.94
N GLY A 126 5.47 6.89 -3.88
CA GLY A 126 4.12 7.26 -3.53
C GLY A 126 3.26 6.11 -3.05
N LYS A 127 2.13 6.48 -2.45
CA LYS A 127 1.23 5.58 -1.76
C LYS A 127 0.58 4.61 -2.74
N SER A 128 0.66 3.32 -2.41
CA SER A 128 0.05 2.28 -3.25
C SER A 128 -1.46 2.16 -3.02
N PRO A 129 -2.27 2.01 -4.10
CA PRO A 129 -3.71 1.81 -3.98
C PRO A 129 -4.07 0.51 -3.24
N VAL A 130 -3.20 -0.50 -3.30
CA VAL A 130 -3.36 -1.74 -2.52
C VAL A 130 -3.20 -1.47 -1.03
N HIS A 131 -2.22 -0.64 -0.66
CA HIS A 131 -2.06 -0.21 0.73
C HIS A 131 -3.26 0.58 1.24
N ALA A 132 -3.90 1.42 0.41
CA ALA A 132 -5.15 2.10 0.78
C ALA A 132 -6.29 1.11 1.08
N ALA A 133 -6.45 0.08 0.24
CA ALA A 133 -7.47 -0.95 0.46
C ALA A 133 -7.22 -1.74 1.77
N ILE A 134 -5.95 -2.02 2.07
CA ILE A 134 -5.53 -2.67 3.32
C ILE A 134 -5.78 -1.76 4.53
N GLU A 135 -5.40 -0.49 4.45
CA GLU A 135 -5.62 0.53 5.50
C GLU A 135 -7.11 0.63 5.86
N GLN A 136 -7.98 0.59 4.85
CA GLN A 136 -9.43 0.61 5.03
C GLN A 136 -10.03 -0.76 5.43
N ARG A 137 -9.23 -1.82 5.43
CA ARG A 137 -9.66 -3.23 5.63
C ARG A 137 -10.76 -3.66 4.67
N ASP A 138 -10.77 -3.10 3.46
CA ASP A 138 -11.77 -3.43 2.43
C ASP A 138 -11.29 -4.61 1.59
N ILE A 139 -11.70 -5.82 2.00
CA ILE A 139 -11.36 -7.05 1.27
C ILE A 139 -11.97 -7.08 -0.13
N GLY A 140 -13.10 -6.42 -0.35
CA GLY A 140 -13.77 -6.39 -1.66
C GLY A 140 -12.96 -5.58 -2.66
N VAL A 141 -12.49 -4.40 -2.25
CA VAL A 141 -11.60 -3.57 -3.08
C VAL A 141 -10.23 -4.23 -3.26
N LEU A 142 -9.67 -4.85 -2.21
CA LEU A 142 -8.40 -5.55 -2.32
C LEU A 142 -8.46 -6.71 -3.32
N LYS A 143 -9.52 -7.54 -3.26
CA LYS A 143 -9.76 -8.63 -4.22
C LYS A 143 -9.91 -8.10 -5.64
N LYS A 144 -10.73 -7.06 -5.82
CA LYS A 144 -10.93 -6.41 -7.11
C LYS A 144 -9.63 -5.91 -7.73
N ILE A 145 -8.77 -5.25 -6.94
CA ILE A 145 -7.45 -4.80 -7.43
C ILE A 145 -6.60 -6.02 -7.83
N GLY A 146 -6.54 -7.05 -6.99
CA GLY A 146 -5.74 -8.25 -7.27
C GLY A 146 -6.22 -9.05 -8.48
N GLU A 147 -7.53 -9.11 -8.73
CA GLU A 147 -8.11 -9.79 -9.89
C GLU A 147 -7.89 -9.01 -11.19
N ALA A 148 -8.07 -7.68 -11.16
CA ALA A 148 -7.92 -6.85 -12.36
C ALA A 148 -6.46 -6.55 -12.69
N ARG A 149 -5.63 -6.34 -11.66
CA ARG A 149 -4.24 -5.88 -11.78
C ARG A 149 -3.35 -6.53 -10.71
N PRO A 150 -3.02 -7.82 -10.86
CA PRO A 150 -2.17 -8.55 -9.92
C PRO A 150 -0.79 -7.91 -9.71
N ASP A 151 -0.29 -7.18 -10.72
CA ASP A 151 0.99 -6.47 -10.67
C ASP A 151 1.03 -5.42 -9.55
N LEU A 152 -0.12 -4.83 -9.19
CA LEU A 152 -0.22 -3.81 -8.14
C LEU A 152 -0.06 -4.39 -6.73
N LEU A 153 -0.34 -5.68 -6.53
CA LEU A 153 -0.15 -6.35 -5.23
C LEU A 153 1.33 -6.38 -4.80
N ARG A 154 2.22 -6.32 -5.78
CA ARG A 154 3.68 -6.37 -5.61
C ARG A 154 4.29 -4.99 -5.33
N LEU A 155 3.48 -3.94 -5.23
CA LEU A 155 3.98 -2.62 -4.88
C LEU A 155 4.38 -2.59 -3.40
N THR A 156 5.53 -1.99 -3.13
CA THR A 156 6.11 -1.78 -1.81
C THR A 156 6.00 -0.32 -1.40
N ASP A 157 5.92 -0.13 -0.09
CA ASP A 157 6.04 1.15 0.60
C ASP A 157 7.46 1.29 1.17
N GLU A 158 7.97 2.52 1.21
CA GLU A 158 9.34 2.81 1.66
C GLU A 158 9.57 2.53 3.14
N GLU A 159 8.54 2.52 3.98
CA GLU A 159 8.67 2.23 5.41
C GLU A 159 8.23 0.79 5.72
N LEU A 160 7.08 0.39 5.19
CA LEU A 160 6.45 -0.87 5.60
C LEU A 160 6.90 -2.08 4.79
N GLY A 161 7.34 -1.91 3.54
CA GLY A 161 7.58 -3.00 2.60
C GLY A 161 6.35 -3.33 1.75
N ASN A 162 6.18 -4.58 1.34
CA ASN A 162 5.09 -4.99 0.44
C ASN A 162 3.70 -5.06 1.12
N SER A 163 2.67 -5.35 0.32
CA SER A 163 1.29 -5.46 0.80
C SER A 163 1.06 -6.48 1.93
N LEU A 164 1.80 -7.60 1.96
CA LEU A 164 1.74 -8.57 3.06
C LEU A 164 2.31 -8.00 4.36
N HIS A 165 3.37 -7.19 4.29
CA HIS A 165 3.89 -6.50 5.47
C HIS A 165 2.83 -5.59 6.09
N TYR A 166 2.18 -4.76 5.28
CA TYR A 166 1.18 -3.84 5.80
C TYR A 166 -0.06 -4.57 6.33
N ALA A 167 -0.59 -5.56 5.60
CA ALA A 167 -1.73 -6.34 6.07
C ALA A 167 -1.41 -7.08 7.38
N SER A 168 -0.17 -7.55 7.56
CA SER A 168 0.29 -8.21 8.77
C SER A 168 0.44 -7.26 9.95
N SER A 169 1.02 -6.07 9.72
CA SER A 169 1.27 -5.09 10.80
C SER A 169 -0.02 -4.60 11.45
N ILE A 170 -1.09 -4.43 10.66
CA ILE A 170 -2.41 -4.06 11.17
C ILE A 170 -3.25 -5.29 11.58
N GLY A 171 -2.81 -6.52 11.33
CA GLY A 171 -3.59 -7.72 11.63
C GLY A 171 -4.85 -7.86 10.76
N PHE A 172 -4.79 -7.51 9.47
CA PHE A 172 -5.90 -7.66 8.54
C PHE A 172 -5.97 -9.09 8.00
N LEU A 173 -6.57 -9.98 8.79
CA LEU A 173 -6.58 -11.43 8.57
C LEU A 173 -7.09 -11.86 7.19
N GLU A 174 -8.24 -11.35 6.75
CA GLU A 174 -8.79 -11.70 5.44
C GLU A 174 -7.91 -11.18 4.29
N GLY A 175 -7.31 -10.00 4.46
CA GLY A 175 -6.33 -9.47 3.53
C GLY A 175 -5.09 -10.34 3.43
N VAL A 176 -4.54 -10.78 4.56
CA VAL A 176 -3.38 -11.69 4.59
C VAL A 176 -3.71 -13.02 3.90
N ARG A 177 -4.87 -13.62 4.18
CA ARG A 177 -5.28 -14.86 3.49
C ARG A 177 -5.36 -14.69 1.98
N PHE A 178 -5.97 -13.60 1.52
CA PHE A 178 -6.08 -13.31 0.09
C PHE A 178 -4.70 -13.06 -0.55
N LEU A 179 -3.85 -12.28 0.10
CA LEU A 179 -2.52 -11.94 -0.40
C LEU A 179 -1.60 -13.16 -0.41
N LEU A 180 -1.65 -14.05 0.59
CA LEU A 180 -0.88 -15.30 0.58
C LEU A 180 -1.34 -16.28 -0.51
N HIS A 181 -2.59 -16.17 -0.96
CA HIS A 181 -3.08 -16.93 -2.11
C HIS A 181 -2.63 -16.33 -3.44
N SER A 182 -2.65 -15.00 -3.57
CA SER A 182 -2.47 -14.31 -4.86
C SER A 182 -1.07 -13.75 -5.10
N PHE A 183 -0.28 -13.59 -4.03
CA PHE A 183 1.05 -13.00 -3.99
C PHE A 183 1.89 -13.66 -2.88
N GLN A 184 2.02 -15.00 -2.96
CA GLN A 184 2.71 -15.79 -1.94
C GLN A 184 4.20 -15.42 -1.79
N ASP A 185 4.88 -15.11 -2.91
CA ASP A 185 6.32 -14.77 -2.92
C ASP A 185 6.66 -13.61 -1.97
N GLY A 186 5.73 -12.66 -1.79
CA GLY A 186 5.91 -11.52 -0.90
C GLY A 186 6.08 -11.89 0.57
N ALA A 187 5.75 -13.13 0.96
CA ALA A 187 6.00 -13.63 2.31
C ALA A 187 7.50 -13.84 2.60
N TYR A 188 8.32 -14.00 1.55
CA TYR A 188 9.77 -14.19 1.63
C TYR A 188 10.56 -12.90 1.35
N GLU A 189 9.89 -11.81 1.02
CA GLU A 189 10.53 -10.51 0.88
C GLU A 189 10.66 -9.86 2.26
N THR A 190 11.73 -9.09 2.47
CA THR A 190 11.93 -8.33 3.70
C THR A 190 11.68 -6.85 3.45
N ASN A 191 11.14 -6.16 4.45
CA ASN A 191 11.07 -4.71 4.45
C ASN A 191 12.45 -4.07 4.73
N PRO A 192 12.59 -2.73 4.71
CA PRO A 192 13.87 -2.07 4.95
C PRO A 192 14.54 -2.37 6.30
N GLU A 193 13.78 -2.74 7.34
CA GLU A 193 14.36 -3.21 8.61
C GLU A 193 14.75 -4.71 8.58
N GLY A 194 14.60 -5.39 7.45
CA GLY A 194 14.83 -6.82 7.33
C GLY A 194 13.70 -7.69 7.87
N ASN A 195 12.57 -7.11 8.28
CA ASN A 195 11.46 -7.89 8.79
C ASN A 195 10.70 -8.52 7.63
N TYR A 196 10.51 -9.84 7.64
CA TYR A 196 9.46 -10.53 6.88
C TYR A 196 8.05 -10.15 7.37
N PRO A 197 6.99 -10.37 6.59
CA PRO A 197 5.62 -10.09 7.00
C PRO A 197 5.19 -10.79 8.31
N ILE A 198 5.64 -12.04 8.52
CA ILE A 198 5.37 -12.78 9.76
C ILE A 198 5.93 -12.10 11.01
N HIS A 199 7.05 -11.38 10.90
CA HIS A 199 7.58 -10.59 12.01
C HIS A 199 6.61 -9.46 12.37
N LEU A 200 6.07 -8.75 11.38
CA LEU A 200 5.09 -7.69 11.63
C LEU A 200 3.77 -8.25 12.18
N ALA A 201 3.36 -9.46 11.77
CA ALA A 201 2.25 -10.17 12.40
C ALA A 201 2.53 -10.44 13.89
N CYS A 202 3.76 -10.82 14.25
CA CYS A 202 4.17 -11.04 15.63
C CYS A 202 4.31 -9.74 16.46
N LYS A 203 4.57 -8.59 15.80
CA LYS A 203 4.46 -7.26 16.43
C LYS A 203 3.00 -6.84 16.62
N SER A 204 2.09 -7.37 15.81
CA SER A 204 0.65 -7.12 15.93
C SER A 204 0.04 -7.92 17.10
N HIS A 205 -1.19 -7.61 17.48
CA HIS A 205 -1.93 -8.39 18.49
C HIS A 205 -2.62 -9.63 17.91
N SER A 206 -2.51 -9.89 16.61
CA SER A 206 -3.32 -10.88 15.89
C SER A 206 -2.66 -12.25 15.83
N VAL A 207 -3.05 -13.13 16.76
CA VAL A 207 -2.67 -14.56 16.75
C VAL A 207 -3.16 -15.25 15.47
N ASP A 208 -4.33 -14.89 14.96
CA ASP A 208 -4.91 -15.52 13.77
C ASP A 208 -4.05 -15.30 12.52
N VAL A 209 -3.44 -14.13 12.38
CA VAL A 209 -2.52 -13.86 11.26
C VAL A 209 -1.27 -14.73 11.40
N VAL A 210 -0.69 -14.82 12.59
CA VAL A 210 0.47 -15.68 12.86
C VAL A 210 0.14 -17.14 12.55
N LYS A 211 -1.05 -17.61 12.94
CA LYS A 211 -1.55 -18.95 12.62
C LYS A 211 -1.58 -19.21 11.11
N VAL A 212 -2.16 -18.29 10.33
CA VAL A 212 -2.21 -18.42 8.87
C VAL A 212 -0.82 -18.53 8.26
N TYR A 213 0.15 -17.76 8.76
CA TYR A 213 1.53 -17.88 8.31
C TYR A 213 2.15 -19.23 8.67
N LEU A 214 2.01 -19.71 9.90
CA LEU A 214 2.59 -20.99 10.32
C LEU A 214 1.93 -22.20 9.65
N ASP A 215 0.64 -22.12 9.33
CA ASP A 215 -0.05 -23.15 8.55
C ASP A 215 0.50 -23.25 7.10
N LYS A 216 0.93 -22.13 6.52
CA LYS A 216 1.51 -22.04 5.16
C LYS A 216 3.01 -22.29 5.13
N PHE A 217 3.72 -21.84 6.16
CA PHE A 217 5.18 -21.82 6.26
C PHE A 217 5.59 -22.42 7.62
N PRO A 218 5.57 -23.76 7.75
CA PRO A 218 5.69 -24.43 9.04
C PRO A 218 7.08 -24.30 9.67
N TYR A 219 8.09 -23.83 8.94
CA TYR A 219 9.48 -23.71 9.42
C TYR A 219 9.90 -22.24 9.58
N PRO A 220 9.35 -21.50 10.56
CA PRO A 220 9.58 -20.05 10.67
C PRO A 220 11.00 -19.66 11.09
N LYS A 221 11.82 -20.62 11.55
CA LYS A 221 13.22 -20.40 11.92
C LYS A 221 14.08 -19.87 10.76
N GLU A 222 13.63 -20.04 9.52
CA GLU A 222 14.32 -19.51 8.34
C GLU A 222 14.12 -18.00 8.19
N PHE A 223 13.14 -17.42 8.90
CA PHE A 223 12.88 -15.98 8.90
C PHE A 223 13.65 -15.31 10.03
N LEU A 224 14.89 -14.89 9.75
CA LEU A 224 15.67 -14.02 10.62
C LEU A 224 15.72 -12.60 10.04
N ASN A 225 15.39 -11.60 10.83
CA ASN A 225 15.50 -10.21 10.40
C ASN A 225 16.97 -9.72 10.41
N LYS A 226 17.22 -8.45 10.05
CA LYS A 226 18.57 -7.87 10.03
C LYS A 226 19.30 -7.86 11.37
N LYS A 227 18.59 -8.03 12.49
CA LYS A 227 19.16 -8.17 13.83
C LYS A 227 19.39 -9.63 14.22
N GLY A 228 19.19 -10.59 13.32
CA GLY A 228 19.24 -12.02 13.65
C GLY A 228 18.03 -12.50 14.48
N GLN A 229 16.98 -11.70 14.57
CA GLN A 229 15.81 -12.02 15.41
C GLN A 229 14.82 -12.89 14.64
N ASN A 230 14.39 -13.98 15.29
CA ASN A 230 13.27 -14.81 14.86
C ASN A 230 11.91 -14.26 15.34
N ILE A 231 10.82 -14.96 15.01
CA ILE A 231 9.45 -14.56 15.39
C ILE A 231 9.21 -14.44 16.91
N LEU A 232 9.90 -15.24 17.75
CA LEU A 232 9.78 -15.17 19.20
C LEU A 232 10.49 -13.94 19.75
N HIS A 233 11.68 -13.60 19.25
CA HIS A 233 12.37 -12.36 19.62
C HIS A 233 11.50 -11.13 19.33
N VAL A 234 10.88 -11.09 18.16
CA VAL A 234 10.04 -9.96 17.75
C VAL A 234 8.76 -9.88 18.59
N ALA A 235 8.10 -11.01 18.87
CA ALA A 235 6.93 -11.05 19.75
C ALA A 235 7.29 -10.66 21.19
N ALA A 236 8.47 -11.09 21.67
CA ALA A 236 9.04 -10.75 22.97
C ALA A 236 9.33 -9.26 23.12
N GLU A 237 10.08 -8.68 22.18
CA GLU A 237 10.40 -7.25 22.14
C GLU A 237 9.14 -6.37 22.08
N SER A 238 8.08 -6.88 21.45
CA SER A 238 6.78 -6.19 21.32
C SER A 238 5.81 -6.47 22.47
N GLY A 239 6.21 -7.30 23.46
CA GLY A 239 5.41 -7.67 24.63
C GLY A 239 4.11 -8.43 24.29
N LYS A 240 4.08 -9.20 23.20
CA LYS A 240 2.86 -9.87 22.70
C LYS A 240 2.66 -11.25 23.34
N GLY A 241 2.32 -11.28 24.63
CA GLY A 241 2.16 -12.52 25.42
C GLY A 241 1.20 -13.56 24.82
N ASN A 242 0.10 -13.12 24.18
CA ASN A 242 -0.84 -14.03 23.51
C ASN A 242 -0.23 -14.71 22.27
N VAL A 243 0.55 -13.97 21.46
CA VAL A 243 1.29 -14.49 20.31
C VAL A 243 2.39 -15.44 20.79
N ILE A 244 3.16 -15.06 21.81
CA ILE A 244 4.17 -15.91 22.43
C ILE A 244 3.54 -17.23 22.90
N SER A 245 2.45 -17.16 23.67
CA SER A 245 1.74 -18.36 24.16
C SER A 245 1.27 -19.25 23.02
N TYR A 246 0.80 -18.67 21.92
CA TYR A 246 0.39 -19.44 20.75
C TYR A 246 1.58 -20.13 20.07
N ILE A 247 2.69 -19.41 19.85
CA ILE A 247 3.90 -19.96 19.22
C ILE A 247 4.47 -21.10 20.06
N LEU A 248 4.57 -20.93 21.39
CA LEU A 248 5.11 -21.98 22.28
C LEU A 248 4.24 -23.24 22.38
N LYS A 249 2.95 -23.14 22.05
CA LYS A 249 2.04 -24.29 21.98
C LYS A 249 2.13 -25.08 20.67
N GLN A 250 2.87 -24.58 19.67
CA GLN A 250 3.09 -25.31 18.43
C GLN A 250 4.03 -26.51 18.65
N ASP A 251 4.13 -27.39 17.65
CA ASP A 251 5.01 -28.57 17.72
C ASP A 251 6.43 -28.15 18.16
N PRO A 252 6.97 -28.71 19.27
CA PRO A 252 8.31 -28.41 19.75
C PRO A 252 9.42 -28.58 18.71
N LYS A 253 9.22 -29.41 17.68
CA LYS A 253 10.19 -29.53 16.57
C LYS A 253 10.27 -28.26 15.71
N LEU A 254 9.20 -27.46 15.68
CA LEU A 254 9.12 -26.24 14.89
C LEU A 254 9.64 -25.02 15.67
N VAL A 255 9.37 -24.97 16.97
CA VAL A 255 9.65 -23.79 17.82
C VAL A 255 10.72 -24.01 18.88
N GLY A 256 11.11 -25.26 19.16
CA GLY A 256 12.05 -25.59 20.23
C GLY A 256 13.44 -25.01 20.03
N SER A 257 13.96 -24.97 18.79
CA SER A 257 15.25 -24.32 18.52
C SER A 257 15.17 -22.80 18.68
N THR A 258 14.02 -22.20 18.36
CA THR A 258 13.84 -20.74 18.35
C THR A 258 13.80 -20.08 19.74
N LEU A 259 13.58 -20.86 20.80
CA LEU A 259 13.40 -20.35 22.17
C LEU A 259 14.68 -19.76 22.77
N ASN A 260 15.83 -20.36 22.44
CA ASN A 260 17.14 -20.04 23.03
C ASN A 260 18.16 -19.55 21.99
N GLU A 261 17.75 -19.40 20.73
CA GLU A 261 18.55 -18.69 19.73
C GLU A 261 18.85 -17.27 20.25
N MET A 262 20.06 -16.80 19.95
CA MET A 262 20.48 -15.44 20.30
C MET A 262 20.46 -14.60 19.03
N ASP A 263 19.98 -13.37 19.15
CA ASP A 263 20.10 -12.36 18.12
C ASP A 263 21.54 -11.83 18.00
N GLU A 264 21.80 -10.93 17.06
CA GLU A 264 23.15 -10.38 16.81
C GLU A 264 23.72 -9.60 18.01
N ASP A 265 22.86 -9.15 18.93
CA ASP A 265 23.25 -8.48 20.17
C ASP A 265 23.47 -9.49 21.34
N GLY A 266 23.35 -10.79 21.07
CA GLY A 266 23.48 -11.86 22.07
C GLY A 266 22.25 -12.05 22.95
N ASN A 267 21.11 -11.46 22.59
CA ASN A 267 19.88 -11.58 23.37
C ASN A 267 19.05 -12.76 22.87
N SER A 268 18.60 -13.62 23.78
CA SER A 268 17.49 -14.54 23.49
C SER A 268 16.13 -13.83 23.61
N PRO A 269 15.02 -14.44 23.14
CA PRO A 269 13.68 -13.88 23.32
C PRO A 269 13.38 -13.53 24.79
N LEU A 270 13.85 -14.34 25.74
CA LEU A 270 13.67 -14.08 27.17
C LEU A 270 14.41 -12.82 27.64
N HIS A 271 15.64 -12.59 27.16
CA HIS A 271 16.38 -11.35 27.46
C HIS A 271 15.59 -10.12 26.99
N LEU A 272 15.00 -10.18 25.80
CA LEU A 272 14.21 -9.07 25.24
C LEU A 272 12.93 -8.81 26.03
N VAL A 273 12.20 -9.86 26.47
CA VAL A 273 11.02 -9.67 27.34
C VAL A 273 11.38 -9.01 28.66
N CYS A 274 12.48 -9.46 29.29
CA CYS A 274 12.95 -8.89 30.55
C CYS A 274 13.38 -7.43 30.41
N ARG A 275 13.86 -7.00 29.23
CA ARG A 275 14.20 -5.58 28.99
C ARG A 275 12.96 -4.69 28.87
N VAL A 276 11.86 -5.24 28.37
CA VAL A 276 10.63 -4.47 28.11
C VAL A 276 9.83 -4.21 29.39
N MET A 277 10.02 -5.00 30.47
CA MET A 277 9.56 -4.84 31.88
C MET A 277 8.14 -4.29 32.18
N VAL A 278 7.28 -4.08 31.19
CA VAL A 278 5.90 -3.59 31.38
C VAL A 278 4.86 -4.70 31.14
N ASN A 279 5.27 -5.91 30.73
CA ASN A 279 4.35 -7.04 30.53
C ASN A 279 4.80 -8.33 31.25
N PRO A 280 4.46 -8.52 32.54
CA PRO A 280 4.82 -9.72 33.31
C PRO A 280 4.22 -11.01 32.73
N VAL A 281 3.13 -10.92 31.94
CA VAL A 281 2.50 -12.09 31.32
C VAL A 281 3.40 -12.71 30.25
N ALA A 282 4.08 -11.89 29.45
CA ALA A 282 5.01 -12.38 28.42
C ALA A 282 6.22 -13.09 29.04
N ALA A 283 6.74 -12.57 30.16
CA ALA A 283 7.89 -13.16 30.87
C ALA A 283 7.52 -14.50 31.49
N PHE A 284 6.35 -14.57 32.14
CA PHE A 284 5.86 -15.79 32.74
C PHE A 284 5.67 -16.91 31.71
N VAL A 285 5.13 -16.58 30.53
CA VAL A 285 4.86 -17.57 29.47
C VAL A 285 6.13 -18.16 28.86
N LEU A 286 7.25 -17.43 28.83
CA LEU A 286 8.53 -17.95 28.30
C LEU A 286 9.31 -18.81 29.30
N VAL A 287 8.98 -18.73 30.59
CA VAL A 287 9.69 -19.44 31.68
C VAL A 287 8.86 -20.61 32.25
N ALA A 288 7.57 -20.70 31.89
CA ALA A 288 6.63 -21.77 32.29
C ALA A 288 6.64 -22.94 31.31
#